data_AF-A0A7S2RK47-F1
#
_entry.id   AF-A0A7S2RK47-F1
#
_cell.length_a   1.000
_cell.length_b   1.000
_cell.length_c   1.000
_cell.angle_alpha   90.00
_cell.angle_beta   90.00
_cell.angle_gamma   90.00
#
_symmetry.space_group_name_H-M   'P 1'
#
loop_
_entity.id
_entity.type
_entity.pdbx_description
1 polymer ?
#
loop_
_entity_poly.entity_id
_entity_poly.type
_entity_poly.pdbx_seq_one_letter_code
_entity_poly.pdbx_strand_id
1 'polypeptide(L)'
;MARRALGAGCCACLAVGAGGSSPHDYVSGTPSSRGLARPGHGPPSLSGRPPSPPTGARTPFDADAMHWEAAGHGEGDAWRGTPTTGQRYAGAPSAPYGAPPPPRHGPLPDLVDARRRTVAGKAAVALSSSVAGSMVAAVVSAYIVHHLWSSVAVGVLLGFALSFIPGKLGDLTRALGVTLLLTLERRKALSGRFPFMRQLKCTLVRRRSRFPLNAPANLWRHSADGFSMTAVVLAAGLLGCAIGLTIADAARLSRFLIPHWLVALAAGGVMSSVTTAESVEGDLARCASMKAVGVARLVFDAAGDTRVASKTLSVAGLAGRKLAAFDQQYEVTRKVGRGVSWFVSRMSSSRAEAPSRRERRGPEREWDTARPGSRYPINSGLDRQPPSRDFVPTRRETPAPHDMHMPTSYGPPPSEEAERGYSSSPPSEW
;
A
#
# COMPACT_ATOMS: atom_id res chain seq x y z
N MET A 1 19.29 18.46 20.31
CA MET A 1 18.44 19.12 19.29
C MET A 1 17.87 18.18 18.21
N ALA A 2 18.35 16.94 18.04
CA ALA A 2 17.80 15.96 17.07
C ALA A 2 16.42 15.32 17.42
N ARG A 3 15.84 15.60 18.60
CA ARG A 3 14.57 14.98 19.06
C ARG A 3 13.29 15.69 18.60
N ARG A 4 13.37 16.92 18.08
CA ARG A 4 12.19 17.66 17.56
C ARG A 4 11.87 17.39 16.09
N ALA A 5 12.74 16.69 15.35
CA ALA A 5 12.53 16.39 13.93
C ALA A 5 11.65 15.15 13.68
N LEU A 6 11.44 14.29 14.68
CA LEU A 6 10.70 13.02 14.51
C LEU A 6 9.18 13.18 14.38
N GLY A 7 8.61 14.31 14.83
CA GLY A 7 7.18 14.60 14.68
C GLY A 7 6.77 15.21 13.33
N ALA A 8 7.72 15.77 12.57
CA ALA A 8 7.43 16.50 11.33
C ALA A 8 7.43 15.61 10.07
N GLY A 9 8.16 14.49 10.09
CA GLY A 9 8.38 13.66 8.89
C GLY A 9 7.15 12.86 8.41
N CYS A 10 6.34 12.33 9.32
CA CYS A 10 5.09 11.63 8.96
C CYS A 10 4.02 12.62 8.44
N CYS A 11 4.02 13.86 8.96
CA CYS A 11 3.19 14.93 8.40
C CYS A 11 3.71 15.43 7.05
N ALA A 12 5.01 15.35 6.75
CA ALA A 12 5.57 15.87 5.50
C ALA A 12 5.05 15.15 4.25
N CYS A 13 4.80 13.83 4.30
CA CYS A 13 4.17 13.13 3.16
C CYS A 13 2.68 13.50 2.97
N LEU A 14 2.01 14.00 4.01
CA LEU A 14 0.65 14.55 3.95
C LEU A 14 0.62 16.07 3.68
N ALA A 15 1.72 16.79 3.93
CA ALA A 15 1.82 18.25 3.88
C ALA A 15 2.45 18.84 2.60
N VAL A 16 2.87 18.01 1.62
CA VAL A 16 3.27 18.49 0.27
C VAL A 16 2.04 18.92 -0.55
N GLY A 17 1.27 19.88 -0.03
CA GLY A 17 0.03 20.36 -0.64
C GLY A 17 -0.47 21.70 -0.13
N ALA A 18 0.31 22.43 0.69
CA ALA A 18 0.04 23.82 1.01
C ALA A 18 0.67 24.73 -0.07
N GLY A 19 0.16 24.63 -1.30
CA GLY A 19 0.40 25.64 -2.34
C GLY A 19 -0.63 26.76 -2.17
N GLY A 20 -0.17 27.98 -1.98
CA GLY A 20 -1.00 29.15 -1.68
C GLY A 20 -2.12 29.36 -2.70
N SER A 21 -3.34 29.47 -2.19
CA SER A 21 -4.44 30.11 -2.92
C SER A 21 -4.31 31.62 -2.75
N SER A 22 -4.10 32.35 -3.84
CA SER A 22 -4.26 33.81 -3.87
C SER A 22 -5.63 34.22 -3.35
N PRO A 23 -5.75 35.36 -2.65
CA PRO A 23 -7.03 35.94 -2.30
C PRO A 23 -7.60 36.61 -3.56
N HIS A 24 -8.73 36.11 -4.05
CA HIS A 24 -9.61 36.89 -4.90
C HIS A 24 -10.86 37.25 -4.13
N ASP A 25 -11.20 38.53 -4.23
CA ASP A 25 -12.19 39.27 -3.48
C ASP A 25 -13.59 38.64 -3.55
N TYR A 26 -14.15 38.35 -2.39
CA TYR A 26 -15.60 38.23 -2.24
C TYR A 26 -16.14 39.60 -1.83
N VAL A 27 -16.54 40.38 -2.84
CA VAL A 27 -17.37 41.57 -2.66
C VAL A 27 -18.71 41.12 -2.09
N SER A 28 -18.99 41.55 -0.87
CA SER A 28 -20.23 41.34 -0.15
C SER A 28 -21.26 42.38 -0.63
N GLY A 29 -22.15 41.96 -1.53
CA GLY A 29 -23.35 42.70 -1.86
C GLY A 29 -24.46 42.36 -0.87
N THR A 30 -24.73 43.25 0.07
CA THR A 30 -26.00 43.29 0.82
C THR A 30 -27.06 44.01 -0.02
N PRO A 31 -28.30 43.49 -0.12
CA PRO A 31 -29.44 44.35 -0.38
C PRO A 31 -30.05 44.79 0.95
N SER A 32 -29.99 46.09 1.16
CA SER A 32 -30.75 46.83 2.15
C SER A 32 -32.25 46.60 1.97
N SER A 33 -32.91 46.56 3.12
CA SER A 33 -34.34 46.63 3.35
C SER A 33 -35.01 47.88 2.76
N ARG A 34 -36.27 47.74 2.32
CA ARG A 34 -37.43 48.62 2.63
C ARG A 34 -38.67 48.18 1.86
N GLY A 35 -39.80 48.11 2.57
CA GLY A 35 -41.12 47.97 1.93
C GLY A 35 -42.20 47.38 2.84
N LEU A 36 -42.54 48.07 3.93
CA LEU A 36 -43.77 47.85 4.71
C LEU A 36 -44.96 48.43 3.93
N ALA A 37 -45.98 47.63 3.62
CA ALA A 37 -47.39 48.05 3.59
C ALA A 37 -48.37 46.87 3.40
N ARG A 38 -49.29 46.73 4.38
CA ARG A 38 -50.64 46.14 4.37
C ARG A 38 -50.85 44.67 3.97
N PRO A 39 -51.77 43.99 4.69
CA PRO A 39 -52.85 43.33 3.97
C PRO A 39 -54.23 43.62 4.57
N GLY A 40 -55.17 43.92 3.68
CA GLY A 40 -56.61 43.85 3.92
C GLY A 40 -57.25 42.99 2.83
N HIS A 41 -58.20 42.15 3.27
CA HIS A 41 -59.21 41.39 2.51
C HIS A 41 -58.74 40.15 1.70
N GLY A 42 -59.35 38.98 2.03
CA GLY A 42 -59.31 37.73 1.23
C GLY A 42 -60.22 37.80 -0.01
N PRO A 43 -60.80 36.71 -0.57
CA PRO A 43 -60.75 35.25 -0.29
C PRO A 43 -60.35 34.49 -1.61
N PRO A 44 -60.73 33.22 -1.94
CA PRO A 44 -61.26 32.09 -1.18
C PRO A 44 -60.45 30.78 -1.32
N SER A 45 -60.81 29.84 -0.47
CA SER A 45 -60.57 28.40 -0.52
C SER A 45 -60.79 27.77 -1.90
N LEU A 46 -59.78 27.06 -2.41
CA LEU A 46 -59.95 26.02 -3.42
C LEU A 46 -59.09 24.79 -3.06
N SER A 47 -59.82 23.76 -2.67
CA SER A 47 -59.42 22.37 -2.52
C SER A 47 -58.82 21.82 -3.81
N GLY A 48 -57.60 21.29 -3.72
CA GLY A 48 -56.95 20.57 -4.82
C GLY A 48 -55.89 19.63 -4.26
N ARG A 49 -56.34 18.50 -3.71
CA ARG A 49 -55.49 17.42 -3.20
C ARG A 49 -55.00 16.60 -4.41
N PRO A 50 -53.68 16.55 -4.73
CA PRO A 50 -53.20 15.60 -5.72
C PRO A 50 -53.21 14.18 -5.15
N PRO A 51 -53.50 13.15 -5.97
CA PRO A 51 -53.57 11.76 -5.53
C PRO A 51 -52.18 11.23 -5.16
N SER A 52 -52.11 10.55 -4.02
CA SER A 52 -50.97 9.73 -3.59
C SER A 52 -50.76 8.55 -4.54
N PRO A 53 -49.51 8.26 -4.96
CA PRO A 53 -49.21 7.06 -5.74
C PRO A 53 -49.27 5.78 -4.88
N PRO A 54 -49.57 4.62 -5.50
CA PRO A 54 -49.89 3.38 -4.80
C PRO A 54 -48.69 2.77 -4.07
N THR A 55 -48.96 2.30 -2.86
CA THR A 55 -48.05 1.53 -2.02
C THR A 55 -47.89 0.12 -2.61
N GLY A 56 -46.89 -0.05 -3.48
CA GLY A 56 -46.48 -1.34 -4.01
C GLY A 56 -45.69 -2.16 -2.97
N ALA A 57 -46.10 -3.41 -2.80
CA ALA A 57 -45.63 -4.37 -1.82
C ALA A 57 -44.11 -4.61 -1.87
N ARG A 58 -43.50 -4.72 -0.69
CA ARG A 58 -42.15 -5.26 -0.49
C ARG A 58 -42.23 -6.78 -0.49
N THR A 59 -41.57 -7.43 -1.44
CA THR A 59 -41.15 -8.84 -1.34
C THR A 59 -39.69 -8.91 -0.82
N PRO A 60 -39.27 -10.07 -0.30
CA PRO A 60 -38.07 -10.17 0.53
C PRO A 60 -36.78 -10.29 -0.29
N PHE A 61 -35.70 -9.92 0.40
CA PHE A 61 -34.29 -10.02 0.04
C PHE A 61 -33.95 -11.35 -0.65
N ASP A 62 -33.59 -11.31 -1.94
CA ASP A 62 -32.77 -12.35 -2.57
C ASP A 62 -31.31 -11.98 -2.39
N ALA A 63 -30.61 -12.81 -1.62
CA ALA A 63 -29.22 -12.67 -1.27
C ALA A 63 -28.38 -13.67 -2.08
N ASP A 64 -28.42 -13.60 -3.42
CA ASP A 64 -27.52 -14.37 -4.29
C ASP A 64 -27.41 -13.72 -5.68
N ALA A 65 -26.52 -12.73 -5.81
CA ALA A 65 -25.95 -12.30 -7.10
C ALA A 65 -24.78 -11.32 -6.87
N MET A 66 -23.64 -11.80 -6.37
CA MET A 66 -22.35 -11.09 -6.53
C MET A 66 -21.65 -11.61 -7.80
N HIS A 67 -22.25 -11.31 -8.95
CA HIS A 67 -21.57 -11.44 -10.24
C HIS A 67 -20.82 -10.13 -10.48
N TRP A 68 -19.49 -10.16 -10.32
CA TRP A 68 -18.64 -9.10 -10.84
C TRP A 68 -18.66 -9.25 -12.37
N GLU A 69 -19.47 -8.48 -13.06
CA GLU A 69 -19.30 -8.31 -14.51
C GLU A 69 -18.59 -6.99 -14.78
N ALA A 70 -17.52 -7.12 -15.53
CA ALA A 70 -16.76 -6.03 -16.11
C ALA A 70 -17.62 -5.31 -17.15
N ALA A 71 -18.51 -4.43 -16.70
CA ALA A 71 -19.12 -3.42 -17.56
C ALA A 71 -18.13 -2.26 -17.72
N GLY A 72 -17.34 -2.35 -18.78
CA GLY A 72 -16.59 -1.22 -19.31
C GLY A 72 -17.51 -0.16 -19.95
N HIS A 73 -16.91 0.99 -20.20
CA HIS A 73 -17.31 1.99 -21.19
C HIS A 73 -18.56 2.83 -20.90
N GLY A 74 -18.31 3.98 -20.28
CA GLY A 74 -19.09 5.20 -20.46
C GLY A 74 -18.30 6.40 -19.95
N GLU A 75 -17.97 7.35 -20.84
CA GLU A 75 -17.51 8.70 -20.50
C GLU A 75 -16.10 8.89 -19.88
N GLY A 76 -15.06 8.50 -20.64
CA GLY A 76 -13.66 8.81 -20.31
C GLY A 76 -13.00 9.89 -21.18
N ASP A 77 -13.67 10.45 -22.19
CA ASP A 77 -13.00 11.26 -23.21
C ASP A 77 -12.93 12.78 -22.94
N ALA A 78 -13.47 13.26 -21.82
CA ALA A 78 -13.48 14.70 -21.51
C ALA A 78 -12.13 15.28 -21.02
N TRP A 79 -11.08 14.48 -20.83
CA TRP A 79 -9.82 14.93 -20.20
C TRP A 79 -8.59 14.91 -21.11
N ARG A 80 -8.74 14.58 -22.41
CA ARG A 80 -7.66 14.82 -23.38
C ARG A 80 -7.70 16.27 -23.83
N GLY A 81 -7.05 17.14 -23.04
CA GLY A 81 -6.65 18.45 -23.51
C GLY A 81 -5.83 18.31 -24.79
N THR A 82 -6.42 18.69 -25.92
CA THR A 82 -5.72 18.88 -27.19
C THR A 82 -4.63 19.94 -26.98
N PRO A 83 -3.35 19.67 -27.27
CA PRO A 83 -2.38 20.73 -27.37
C PRO A 83 -2.75 21.58 -28.59
N THR A 84 -3.14 22.83 -28.34
CA THR A 84 -3.26 23.88 -29.36
C THR A 84 -1.86 24.25 -29.83
N THR A 85 -1.27 23.43 -30.69
CA THR A 85 -0.04 23.75 -31.41
C THR A 85 -0.45 24.31 -32.76
N GLY A 86 -0.61 25.63 -32.82
CA GLY A 86 -0.69 26.36 -34.07
C GLY A 86 0.67 26.32 -34.78
N GLN A 87 0.92 25.26 -35.54
CA GLN A 87 1.91 25.29 -36.62
C GLN A 87 1.20 24.89 -37.92
N ARG A 88 0.91 25.91 -38.72
CA ARG A 88 0.53 25.77 -40.13
C ARG A 88 1.74 25.20 -40.87
N TYR A 89 1.76 23.89 -41.10
CA TYR A 89 2.56 23.32 -42.17
C TYR A 89 1.89 23.67 -43.50
N ALA A 90 2.42 24.68 -44.18
CA ALA A 90 2.11 24.95 -45.57
C ALA A 90 2.85 23.91 -46.43
N GLY A 91 2.12 23.12 -47.22
CA GLY A 91 2.71 22.37 -48.35
C GLY A 91 2.61 20.85 -48.34
N ALA A 92 1.80 20.22 -47.49
CA ALA A 92 1.48 18.80 -47.70
C ALA A 92 0.30 18.68 -48.70
N PRO A 93 0.42 17.88 -49.78
CA PRO A 93 -0.68 17.65 -50.72
C PRO A 93 -1.89 17.14 -49.95
N SER A 94 -3.02 17.81 -50.14
CA SER A 94 -4.30 17.49 -49.52
C SER A 94 -4.69 16.06 -49.86
N ALA A 95 -4.51 15.15 -48.90
CA ALA A 95 -5.16 13.86 -48.94
C ALA A 95 -6.67 14.08 -49.05
N PRO A 96 -7.40 13.26 -49.85
CA PRO A 96 -8.82 13.43 -50.06
C PRO A 96 -9.56 13.48 -48.72
N TYR A 97 -10.27 14.58 -48.49
CA TYR A 97 -11.13 14.80 -47.34
C TYR A 97 -12.15 13.64 -47.27
N GLY A 98 -12.01 12.75 -46.28
CA GLY A 98 -13.02 11.72 -45.98
C GLY A 98 -12.50 10.30 -45.77
N ALA A 99 -11.23 10.00 -46.08
CA ALA A 99 -10.68 8.70 -45.72
C ALA A 99 -10.39 8.66 -44.20
N PRO A 100 -11.01 7.74 -43.42
CA PRO A 100 -10.60 7.53 -42.04
C PRO A 100 -9.10 7.20 -42.04
N PRO A 101 -8.31 7.78 -41.12
CA PRO A 101 -6.87 7.51 -41.07
C PRO A 101 -6.67 5.99 -41.00
N PRO A 102 -5.74 5.42 -41.78
CA PRO A 102 -5.54 3.98 -41.79
C PRO A 102 -5.31 3.50 -40.35
N PRO A 103 -5.97 2.40 -39.92
CA PRO A 103 -5.79 1.88 -38.58
C PRO A 103 -4.31 1.69 -38.32
N ARG A 104 -3.75 2.46 -37.38
CA ARG A 104 -2.37 2.32 -36.96
C ARG A 104 -2.27 0.99 -36.21
N HIS A 105 -2.01 -0.09 -36.92
CA HIS A 105 -1.78 -1.44 -36.38
C HIS A 105 -0.46 -1.58 -35.61
N GLY A 106 0.14 -0.48 -35.15
CA GLY A 106 1.32 -0.51 -34.28
C GLY A 106 0.91 -0.67 -32.82
N PRO A 107 1.71 -1.37 -31.99
CA PRO A 107 1.49 -1.40 -30.55
C PRO A 107 1.44 0.05 -30.04
N LEU A 108 0.40 0.37 -29.26
CA LEU A 108 0.21 1.70 -28.69
C LEU A 108 1.52 2.11 -27.98
N PRO A 109 2.13 3.26 -28.33
CA PRO A 109 3.42 3.64 -27.77
C PRO A 109 3.32 3.75 -26.24
N ASP A 110 4.27 3.12 -25.54
CA ASP A 110 4.32 3.13 -24.07
C ASP A 110 4.36 4.59 -23.58
N LEU A 111 3.48 4.92 -22.64
CA LEU A 111 3.38 6.26 -22.04
C LEU A 111 4.72 6.70 -21.43
N VAL A 112 5.50 5.74 -20.93
CA VAL A 112 6.84 6.01 -20.38
C VAL A 112 7.78 6.54 -21.45
N ASP A 113 7.79 5.91 -22.64
CA ASP A 113 8.64 6.32 -23.75
C ASP A 113 8.18 7.63 -24.36
N ALA A 114 6.86 7.82 -24.47
CA ALA A 114 6.28 9.08 -24.93
C ALA A 114 6.73 10.26 -24.06
N ARG A 115 6.70 10.11 -22.72
CA ARG A 115 7.10 11.17 -21.78
C ARG A 115 8.61 11.42 -21.79
N ARG A 116 9.45 10.42 -22.13
CA ARG A 116 10.91 10.54 -22.18
C ARG A 116 11.46 11.16 -23.48
N ARG A 117 10.62 11.46 -24.48
CA ARG A 117 11.10 12.06 -25.74
C ARG A 117 11.71 13.45 -25.52
N THR A 118 11.25 14.21 -24.53
CA THR A 118 11.76 15.54 -24.20
C THR A 118 12.81 15.49 -23.10
N VAL A 119 13.78 16.42 -23.13
CA VAL A 119 14.82 16.52 -22.08
C VAL A 119 14.20 16.80 -20.71
N ALA A 120 13.23 17.73 -20.66
CA ALA A 120 12.45 18.01 -19.46
C ALA A 120 11.70 16.78 -18.94
N GLY A 121 11.12 15.98 -19.85
CA GLY A 121 10.46 14.73 -19.50
C GLY A 121 11.41 13.69 -18.92
N LYS A 122 12.62 13.54 -19.47
CA LYS A 122 13.67 12.66 -18.91
C LYS A 122 14.04 13.06 -17.48
N ALA A 123 14.25 14.35 -17.23
CA ALA A 123 14.57 14.86 -15.90
C ALA A 123 13.42 14.64 -14.91
N ALA A 124 12.18 14.94 -15.32
CA ALA A 124 10.99 14.71 -14.49
C ALA A 124 10.79 13.23 -14.14
N VAL A 125 11.01 12.32 -15.09
CA VAL A 125 10.94 10.87 -14.85
C VAL A 125 12.05 10.43 -13.89
N ALA A 126 13.28 10.92 -14.02
CA ALA A 126 14.38 10.56 -13.11
C ALA A 126 14.12 11.04 -11.67
N LEU A 127 13.66 12.28 -11.50
CA LEU A 127 13.32 12.84 -10.18
C LEU A 127 12.12 12.15 -9.55
N SER A 128 11.08 11.84 -10.33
CA SER A 128 9.94 11.08 -9.81
C SER A 128 10.30 9.63 -9.49
N SER A 129 11.19 9.01 -10.25
CA SER A 129 11.71 7.66 -9.97
C SER A 129 12.53 7.62 -8.68
N SER A 130 13.28 8.68 -8.36
CA SER A 130 14.03 8.77 -7.10
C SER A 130 13.09 8.91 -5.90
N VAL A 131 12.02 9.69 -6.03
CA VAL A 131 10.97 9.79 -5.00
C VAL A 131 10.21 8.47 -4.83
N ALA A 132 9.85 7.80 -5.92
CA ALA A 132 9.22 6.49 -5.84
C ALA A 132 10.15 5.46 -5.19
N GLY A 133 11.44 5.47 -5.55
CA GLY A 133 12.47 4.61 -4.95
C GLY A 133 12.65 4.85 -3.46
N SER A 134 12.59 6.11 -3.02
CA SER A 134 12.68 6.46 -1.60
C SER A 134 11.45 6.03 -0.81
N MET A 135 10.25 6.11 -1.39
CA MET A 135 9.01 5.59 -0.79
C MET A 135 9.08 4.06 -0.61
N VAL A 136 9.52 3.33 -1.65
CA VAL A 136 9.69 1.87 -1.56
C VAL A 136 10.74 1.52 -0.51
N ALA A 137 11.89 2.20 -0.50
CA ALA A 137 12.94 1.94 0.48
C ALA A 137 12.52 2.29 1.91
N ALA A 138 11.72 3.34 2.12
CA ALA A 138 11.16 3.69 3.42
C ALA A 138 10.25 2.58 3.94
N VAL A 139 9.37 2.05 3.07
CA VAL A 139 8.49 0.92 3.40
C VAL A 139 9.32 -0.32 3.75
N VAL A 140 10.27 -0.72 2.90
CA VAL A 140 11.14 -1.88 3.16
C VAL A 140 11.95 -1.71 4.45
N SER A 141 12.48 -0.51 4.70
CA SER A 141 13.26 -0.19 5.90
C SER A 141 12.46 -0.30 7.19
N ALA A 142 11.20 0.15 7.16
CA ALA A 142 10.30 0.05 8.29
C ALA A 142 10.10 -1.41 8.73
N TYR A 143 10.17 -2.36 7.79
CA TYR A 143 10.03 -3.79 8.08
C TYR A 143 11.34 -4.51 8.40
N ILE A 144 12.48 -4.08 7.85
CA ILE A 144 13.73 -4.87 7.89
C ILE A 144 14.86 -4.18 8.65
N VAL A 145 15.15 -2.91 8.37
CA VAL A 145 16.46 -2.29 8.69
C VAL A 145 16.40 -1.36 9.91
N HIS A 146 15.20 -0.94 10.35
CA HIS A 146 14.98 0.01 11.45
C HIS A 146 15.73 1.37 11.35
N HIS A 147 16.46 1.62 10.26
CA HIS A 147 17.16 2.87 9.96
C HIS A 147 16.50 3.59 8.77
N LEU A 148 15.43 4.35 9.07
CA LEU A 148 14.60 5.01 8.06
C LEU A 148 15.40 5.96 7.17
N TRP A 149 16.23 6.83 7.76
CA TRP A 149 16.91 7.90 7.03
C TRP A 149 17.97 7.40 6.04
N SER A 150 18.80 6.44 6.45
CA SER A 150 19.78 5.84 5.54
C SER A 150 19.09 5.10 4.41
N SER A 151 17.99 4.41 4.70
CA SER A 151 17.25 3.66 3.70
C SER A 151 16.54 4.58 2.70
N VAL A 152 15.97 5.70 3.15
CA VAL A 152 15.41 6.73 2.28
C VAL A 152 16.48 7.29 1.35
N ALA A 153 17.66 7.63 1.88
CA ALA A 153 18.77 8.15 1.07
C ALA A 153 19.24 7.13 0.02
N VAL A 154 19.39 5.86 0.42
CA VAL A 154 19.71 4.75 -0.50
C VAL A 154 18.62 4.58 -1.56
N GLY A 155 17.34 4.67 -1.18
CA GLY A 155 16.22 4.57 -2.10
C GLY A 155 16.16 5.71 -3.13
N VAL A 156 16.45 6.95 -2.72
CA VAL A 156 16.59 8.09 -3.64
C VAL A 156 17.70 7.83 -4.65
N LEU A 157 18.89 7.47 -4.17
CA LEU A 157 20.05 7.24 -5.02
C LEU A 157 19.81 6.08 -5.99
N LEU A 158 19.26 4.96 -5.49
CA LEU A 158 18.98 3.78 -6.28
C LEU A 158 17.88 4.04 -7.32
N GLY A 159 16.78 4.68 -6.93
CA GLY A 159 15.70 5.05 -7.85
C GLY A 159 16.18 6.00 -8.95
N PHE A 160 17.05 6.95 -8.61
CA PHE A 160 17.68 7.86 -9.56
C PHE A 160 18.61 7.11 -10.52
N ALA A 161 19.56 6.32 -10.00
CA ALA A 161 20.55 5.59 -10.79
C ALA A 161 19.90 4.58 -11.74
N LEU A 162 18.96 3.77 -11.22
CA LEU A 162 18.23 2.79 -12.02
C LEU A 162 17.43 3.44 -13.17
N SER A 163 17.01 4.69 -13.03
CA SER A 163 16.27 5.40 -14.10
C SER A 163 17.12 5.65 -15.35
N PHE A 164 18.45 5.66 -15.25
CA PHE A 164 19.36 5.82 -16.39
C PHE A 164 19.77 4.48 -17.03
N ILE A 165 19.69 3.39 -16.28
CA ILE A 165 20.14 2.07 -16.74
C ILE A 165 19.12 1.50 -17.76
N PRO A 166 19.54 1.06 -18.96
CA PRO A 166 18.65 0.37 -19.88
C PRO A 166 18.30 -1.03 -19.36
N GLY A 167 17.09 -1.51 -19.67
CA GLY A 167 16.62 -2.87 -19.33
C GLY A 167 15.47 -2.89 -18.33
N LYS A 168 14.99 -4.11 -18.00
CA LYS A 168 13.74 -4.34 -17.27
C LYS A 168 13.63 -3.62 -15.92
N LEU A 169 14.74 -3.55 -15.18
CA LEU A 169 14.80 -2.84 -13.89
C LEU A 169 14.64 -1.32 -14.08
N GLY A 170 15.34 -0.75 -15.05
CA GLY A 170 15.22 0.68 -15.36
C GLY A 170 13.86 1.03 -15.94
N ASP A 171 13.25 0.14 -16.71
CA ASP A 171 11.90 0.35 -17.25
C ASP A 171 10.83 0.29 -16.16
N LEU A 172 11.00 -0.58 -15.15
CA LEU A 172 10.15 -0.60 -13.97
C LEU A 172 10.29 0.68 -13.14
N THR A 173 11.51 1.14 -12.86
CA THR A 173 11.71 2.38 -12.06
C THR A 173 11.16 3.60 -12.76
N ARG A 174 11.36 3.73 -14.08
CA ARG A 174 10.74 4.79 -14.89
C ARG A 174 9.22 4.69 -14.89
N ALA A 175 8.65 3.49 -15.00
CA ALA A 175 7.21 3.31 -14.95
C ALA A 175 6.63 3.71 -13.58
N LEU A 176 7.32 3.40 -12.49
CA LEU A 176 6.95 3.88 -11.15
C LEU A 176 7.04 5.41 -11.05
N GLY A 177 8.08 6.03 -11.59
CA GLY A 177 8.20 7.49 -11.64
C GLY A 177 7.07 8.16 -12.45
N VAL A 178 6.75 7.64 -13.63
CA VAL A 178 5.64 8.13 -14.45
C VAL A 178 4.29 7.93 -13.75
N THR A 179 4.10 6.80 -13.07
CA THR A 179 2.88 6.55 -12.27
C THR A 179 2.76 7.59 -11.15
N LEU A 180 3.86 7.93 -10.48
CA LEU A 180 3.88 8.99 -9.47
C LEU A 180 3.54 10.37 -10.09
N LEU A 181 4.07 10.69 -11.26
CA LEU A 181 3.73 11.95 -11.94
C LEU A 181 2.25 12.02 -12.31
N LEU A 182 1.70 10.97 -12.92
CA LEU A 182 0.29 10.90 -13.32
C LEU A 182 -0.63 11.00 -12.10
N THR A 183 -0.28 10.35 -10.99
CA THR A 183 -1.05 10.43 -9.75
C THR A 183 -1.03 11.84 -9.16
N LEU A 184 0.11 12.53 -9.19
CA LEU A 184 0.23 13.92 -8.76
C LEU A 184 -0.55 14.90 -9.66
N GLU A 185 -0.52 14.69 -10.99
CA GLU A 185 -1.30 15.49 -11.94
C GLU A 185 -2.80 15.30 -11.69
N ARG A 186 -3.26 14.05 -11.55
CA ARG A 186 -4.67 13.71 -11.30
C ARG A 186 -5.14 14.07 -9.88
N ARG A 187 -4.23 14.20 -8.89
CA ARG A 187 -4.56 14.58 -7.51
C ARG A 187 -5.28 15.92 -7.40
N LYS A 188 -4.99 16.88 -8.29
CA LYS A 188 -5.65 18.20 -8.28
C LYS A 188 -7.17 18.07 -8.47
N ALA A 189 -7.62 17.12 -9.27
CA ALA A 189 -9.05 16.85 -9.44
C ALA A 189 -9.69 16.30 -8.15
N LEU A 190 -8.95 15.48 -7.37
CA LEU A 190 -9.43 14.97 -6.09
C LEU A 190 -9.58 16.06 -5.01
N SER A 191 -8.74 17.10 -5.01
CA SER A 191 -8.85 18.16 -4.00
C SER A 191 -10.16 18.94 -4.06
N GLY A 192 -10.75 19.08 -5.27
CA GLY A 192 -12.07 19.68 -5.43
C GLY A 192 -13.19 18.78 -4.93
N ARG A 193 -13.10 17.47 -5.18
CA ARG A 193 -14.11 16.48 -4.77
C ARG A 193 -14.12 16.20 -3.27
N PHE A 194 -12.94 16.17 -2.63
CA PHE A 194 -12.77 15.81 -1.22
C PHE A 194 -12.12 16.97 -0.45
N PRO A 195 -12.91 17.92 0.09
CA PRO A 195 -12.40 19.14 0.73
C PRO A 195 -11.89 18.88 2.15
N PHE A 196 -10.88 18.02 2.30
CA PHE A 196 -10.29 17.62 3.58
C PHE A 196 -9.86 18.83 4.43
N MET A 197 -9.26 19.85 3.82
CA MET A 197 -8.84 21.06 4.55
C MET A 197 -10.02 21.84 5.13
N ARG A 198 -11.17 21.85 4.44
CA ARG A 198 -12.41 22.45 4.96
C ARG A 198 -12.89 21.67 6.18
N GLN A 199 -12.90 20.34 6.10
CA GLN A 199 -13.32 19.49 7.21
C GLN A 199 -12.37 19.57 8.41
N LEU A 200 -11.06 19.66 8.16
CA LEU A 200 -10.06 19.87 9.20
C LEU A 200 -10.28 21.20 9.92
N LYS A 201 -10.50 22.29 9.16
CA LYS A 201 -10.85 23.60 9.74
C LYS A 201 -12.14 23.55 10.55
N CYS A 202 -13.18 22.89 10.04
CA CYS A 202 -14.45 22.68 10.76
C CYS A 202 -14.24 21.95 12.09
N THR A 203 -13.38 20.93 12.11
CA THR A 203 -13.04 20.17 13.32
C THR A 203 -12.31 21.04 14.34
N LEU A 204 -11.34 21.84 13.89
CA LEU A 204 -10.61 22.78 14.77
C LEU A 204 -11.53 23.85 15.39
N VAL A 205 -12.53 24.30 14.65
CA VAL A 205 -13.53 25.29 15.11
C VAL A 205 -14.71 24.61 15.83
N ARG A 206 -14.73 23.28 15.95
CA ARG A 206 -15.84 22.48 16.49
C ARG A 206 -17.20 22.76 15.83
N ARG A 207 -17.20 23.20 14.57
CA ARG A 207 -18.41 23.46 13.79
C ARG A 207 -18.69 22.25 12.90
N ARG A 208 -19.83 21.58 13.12
CA ARG A 208 -20.20 20.40 12.35
C ARG A 208 -20.48 20.78 10.89
N SER A 209 -19.76 20.15 9.97
CA SER A 209 -20.04 20.17 8.53
C SER A 209 -20.26 18.74 8.08
N ARG A 210 -21.53 18.34 7.94
CA ARG A 210 -21.88 16.95 7.58
C ARG A 210 -21.14 16.52 6.33
N PHE A 211 -20.57 15.31 6.35
CA PHE A 211 -19.86 14.73 5.22
C PHE A 211 -20.26 13.26 5.00
N PRO A 212 -20.70 12.89 3.78
CA PRO A 212 -20.90 13.74 2.60
C PRO A 212 -22.01 14.79 2.79
N LEU A 213 -21.92 15.91 2.05
CA LEU A 213 -22.84 17.06 2.18
C LEU A 213 -24.31 16.69 1.90
N ASN A 214 -24.55 15.65 1.09
CA ASN A 214 -25.86 15.15 0.70
C ASN A 214 -26.11 13.70 1.22
N ALA A 215 -25.50 13.32 2.34
CA ALA A 215 -25.68 11.98 2.88
C ALA A 215 -27.17 11.71 3.21
N PRO A 216 -27.75 10.59 2.76
CA PRO A 216 -29.05 10.15 3.26
C PRO A 216 -28.96 9.88 4.77
N ALA A 217 -30.11 9.83 5.45
CA ALA A 217 -30.17 9.54 6.88
C ALA A 217 -29.45 8.23 7.27
N ASN A 218 -29.33 7.28 6.32
CA ASN A 218 -28.52 6.07 6.51
C ASN A 218 -27.26 6.10 5.62
N LEU A 219 -26.12 6.35 6.24
CA LEU A 219 -24.80 6.40 5.60
C LEU A 219 -24.41 5.10 4.87
N TRP A 220 -24.92 3.94 5.33
CA TRP A 220 -24.61 2.64 4.73
C TRP A 220 -25.28 2.39 3.39
N ARG A 221 -26.37 3.10 3.10
CA ARG A 221 -27.10 3.00 1.83
C ARG A 221 -26.63 3.99 0.78
N HIS A 222 -25.65 4.83 1.11
CA HIS A 222 -25.09 5.76 0.14
C HIS A 222 -24.18 4.98 -0.81
N SER A 223 -24.61 4.82 -2.06
CA SER A 223 -23.84 4.21 -3.16
C SER A 223 -23.50 5.20 -4.29
N ALA A 224 -23.94 6.46 -4.16
CA ALA A 224 -23.75 7.47 -5.19
C ALA A 224 -22.25 7.72 -5.46
N ASP A 225 -21.88 7.93 -6.73
CA ASP A 225 -20.54 8.27 -7.19
C ASP A 225 -19.43 7.23 -6.87
N GLY A 226 -19.81 5.95 -6.74
CA GLY A 226 -18.86 4.88 -6.39
C GLY A 226 -18.33 5.00 -4.96
N PHE A 227 -19.06 5.75 -4.11
CA PHE A 227 -18.89 5.76 -2.67
C PHE A 227 -19.43 4.46 -2.10
N SER A 228 -18.61 3.75 -1.34
CA SER A 228 -19.05 2.62 -0.54
C SER A 228 -18.60 2.87 0.89
N MET A 229 -19.56 2.93 1.81
CA MET A 229 -19.25 3.11 3.23
C MET A 229 -18.33 1.98 3.74
N THR A 230 -18.47 0.76 3.22
CA THR A 230 -17.58 -0.36 3.59
C THR A 230 -16.13 -0.09 3.19
N ALA A 231 -15.90 0.43 1.97
CA ALA A 231 -14.58 0.80 1.50
C ALA A 231 -13.96 1.94 2.34
N VAL A 232 -14.79 2.89 2.79
CA VAL A 232 -14.35 4.00 3.65
C VAL A 232 -13.99 3.52 5.05
N VAL A 233 -14.81 2.66 5.66
CA VAL A 233 -14.51 2.06 6.97
C VAL A 233 -13.24 1.23 6.89
N LEU A 234 -13.09 0.41 5.86
CA LEU A 234 -11.89 -0.42 5.66
C LEU A 234 -10.64 0.44 5.44
N ALA A 235 -10.73 1.48 4.60
CA ALA A 235 -9.64 2.43 4.41
C ALA A 235 -9.28 3.18 5.70
N ALA A 236 -10.28 3.55 6.51
CA ALA A 236 -10.06 4.15 7.82
C ALA A 236 -9.37 3.20 8.78
N GLY A 237 -9.77 1.92 8.79
CA GLY A 237 -9.14 0.88 9.58
C GLY A 237 -7.68 0.69 9.20
N LEU A 238 -7.37 0.63 7.91
CA LEU A 238 -5.99 0.54 7.42
C LEU A 238 -5.16 1.79 7.78
N LEU A 239 -5.74 2.98 7.64
CA LEU A 239 -5.08 4.23 8.04
C LEU A 239 -4.83 4.27 9.55
N GLY A 240 -5.80 3.81 10.35
CA GLY A 240 -5.68 3.64 11.79
C GLY A 240 -4.61 2.64 12.18
N CYS A 241 -4.52 1.50 11.49
CA CYS A 241 -3.45 0.51 11.68
C CYS A 241 -2.07 1.12 11.40
N ALA A 242 -1.92 1.86 10.30
CA ALA A 242 -0.66 2.53 9.97
C ALA A 242 -0.26 3.54 11.04
N ILE A 243 -1.20 4.37 11.51
CA ILE A 243 -0.96 5.33 12.60
C ILE A 243 -0.60 4.57 13.89
N GLY A 244 -1.33 3.50 14.23
CA GLY A 244 -1.07 2.68 15.41
C GLY A 244 0.33 2.06 15.42
N LEU A 245 0.83 1.61 14.26
CA LEU A 245 2.23 1.15 14.14
C LEU A 245 3.21 2.28 14.46
N THR A 246 3.00 3.48 13.90
CA THR A 246 3.89 4.63 14.19
C THR A 246 3.87 5.06 15.65
N ILE A 247 2.70 4.99 16.31
CA ILE A 247 2.56 5.28 17.74
C ILE A 247 3.25 4.20 18.57
N ALA A 248 3.08 2.92 18.24
CA ALA A 248 3.70 1.81 18.94
C ALA A 248 5.23 1.93 18.93
N ASP A 249 5.81 2.30 17.79
CA ASP A 249 7.24 2.52 17.62
C ASP A 249 7.72 3.75 18.42
N ALA A 250 7.00 4.87 18.30
CA ALA A 250 7.37 6.12 18.96
C ALA A 250 7.29 6.02 20.49
N ALA A 251 6.25 5.36 20.99
CA ALA A 251 6.00 5.26 22.42
C ALA A 251 6.86 4.20 23.11
N ARG A 252 7.60 3.37 22.36
CA ARG A 252 8.38 2.21 22.86
C ARG A 252 7.58 1.28 23.77
N LEU A 253 6.24 1.39 23.77
CA LEU A 253 5.34 0.62 24.64
C LEU A 253 5.47 -0.89 24.38
N SER A 254 5.85 -1.22 23.16
CA SER A 254 6.09 -2.59 22.71
C SER A 254 7.25 -3.29 23.38
N ARG A 255 8.21 -2.56 23.97
CA ARG A 255 9.29 -3.19 24.72
C ARG A 255 8.83 -3.81 26.02
N PHE A 256 7.68 -3.39 26.56
CA PHE A 256 7.32 -3.76 27.92
C PHE A 256 6.09 -4.65 28.04
N LEU A 257 5.09 -4.61 27.16
CA LEU A 257 3.87 -5.40 27.42
C LEU A 257 2.99 -5.76 26.21
N ILE A 258 2.90 -4.93 25.17
CA ILE A 258 1.91 -5.11 24.10
C ILE A 258 2.59 -5.26 22.73
N PRO A 259 2.40 -6.39 22.02
CA PRO A 259 2.85 -6.55 20.64
C PRO A 259 2.38 -5.39 19.73
N HIS A 260 3.27 -4.85 18.88
CA HIS A 260 2.96 -3.72 17.99
C HIS A 260 1.74 -3.96 17.10
N TRP A 261 1.52 -5.21 16.65
CA TRP A 261 0.38 -5.56 15.81
C TRP A 261 -0.95 -5.40 16.56
N LEU A 262 -1.00 -5.63 17.87
CA LEU A 262 -2.22 -5.40 18.67
C LEU A 262 -2.53 -3.92 18.79
N VAL A 263 -1.51 -3.07 18.98
CA VAL A 263 -1.68 -1.61 19.00
C VAL A 263 -2.18 -1.11 17.65
N ALA A 264 -1.63 -1.64 16.55
CA ALA A 264 -2.09 -1.34 15.20
C ALA A 264 -3.56 -1.73 14.99
N LEU A 265 -3.94 -2.98 15.33
CA LEU A 265 -5.33 -3.44 15.21
C LEU A 265 -6.29 -2.63 16.08
N ALA A 266 -5.89 -2.31 17.32
CA ALA A 266 -6.69 -1.48 18.21
C ALA A 266 -6.91 -0.08 17.62
N ALA A 267 -5.86 0.56 17.12
CA ALA A 267 -5.96 1.86 16.45
C ALA A 267 -6.82 1.80 15.17
N GLY A 268 -6.71 0.72 14.39
CA GLY A 268 -7.58 0.47 13.24
C GLY A 268 -9.05 0.30 13.61
N GLY A 269 -9.34 -0.46 14.66
CA GLY A 269 -10.69 -0.64 15.19
C GLY A 269 -11.31 0.66 15.69
N VAL A 270 -10.54 1.45 16.44
CA VAL A 270 -10.96 2.78 16.92
C VAL A 270 -11.20 3.74 15.75
N MET A 271 -10.29 3.79 14.77
CA MET A 271 -10.48 4.67 13.60
C MET A 271 -11.71 4.25 12.79
N SER A 272 -11.94 2.95 12.63
CA SER A 272 -13.13 2.41 11.96
C SER A 272 -14.41 2.78 12.72
N SER A 273 -14.45 2.64 14.04
CA SER A 273 -15.63 3.01 14.84
C SER A 273 -15.89 4.52 14.78
N VAL A 274 -14.85 5.36 14.84
CA VAL A 274 -14.97 6.81 14.69
C VAL A 274 -15.60 7.18 13.34
N THR A 275 -15.26 6.48 12.24
CA THR A 275 -15.91 6.75 10.94
C THR A 275 -17.40 6.44 10.90
N THR A 276 -17.90 5.61 11.81
CA THR A 276 -19.34 5.31 11.92
C THR A 276 -20.07 6.28 12.84
N ALA A 277 -19.36 7.00 13.73
CA ALA A 277 -19.95 7.93 14.67
C ALA A 277 -20.51 9.20 14.01
N GLU A 278 -21.66 9.68 14.44
CA GLU A 278 -22.27 10.93 13.94
C GLU A 278 -21.66 12.19 14.59
N SER A 279 -20.34 12.26 14.66
CA SER A 279 -19.59 13.37 15.25
C SER A 279 -18.80 14.16 14.20
N VAL A 280 -18.27 15.32 14.60
CA VAL A 280 -17.41 16.15 13.72
C VAL A 280 -16.12 15.40 13.37
N GLU A 281 -15.58 14.64 14.31
CA GLU A 281 -14.41 13.78 14.12
C GLU A 281 -14.74 12.63 13.16
N GLY A 282 -15.94 12.05 13.26
CA GLY A 282 -16.42 11.03 12.32
C GLY A 282 -16.52 11.56 10.90
N ASP A 283 -17.05 12.78 10.71
CA ASP A 283 -17.12 13.44 9.40
C ASP A 283 -15.72 13.73 8.80
N LEU A 284 -14.77 14.16 9.63
CA LEU A 284 -13.36 14.33 9.22
C LEU A 284 -12.74 12.98 8.82
N ALA A 285 -12.94 11.95 9.63
CA ALA A 285 -12.39 10.62 9.39
C ALA A 285 -12.97 10.01 8.10
N ARG A 286 -14.29 10.16 7.85
CA ARG A 286 -14.92 9.79 6.56
C ARG A 286 -14.29 10.53 5.39
N CYS A 287 -14.07 11.85 5.52
CA CYS A 287 -13.45 12.65 4.47
C CYS A 287 -12.01 12.25 4.19
N ALA A 288 -11.23 11.97 5.23
CA ALA A 288 -9.86 11.49 5.11
C ALA A 288 -9.81 10.14 4.39
N SER A 289 -10.65 9.20 4.82
CA SER A 289 -10.71 7.84 4.27
C SER A 289 -11.23 7.82 2.83
N MET A 290 -12.28 8.61 2.50
CA MET A 290 -12.71 8.78 1.11
C MET A 290 -11.58 9.32 0.23
N LYS A 291 -10.84 10.32 0.71
CA LYS A 291 -9.71 10.88 -0.02
C LYS A 291 -8.60 9.84 -0.21
N ALA A 292 -8.33 9.01 0.80
CA ALA A 292 -7.37 7.91 0.71
C ALA A 292 -7.80 6.87 -0.34
N VAL A 293 -9.09 6.46 -0.35
CA VAL A 293 -9.66 5.57 -1.37
C VAL A 293 -9.55 6.18 -2.76
N GLY A 294 -9.88 7.47 -2.91
CA GLY A 294 -9.75 8.18 -4.18
C GLY A 294 -8.32 8.23 -4.68
N VAL A 295 -7.35 8.48 -3.79
CA VAL A 295 -5.91 8.44 -4.14
C VAL A 295 -5.50 7.02 -4.53
N ALA A 296 -5.93 5.99 -3.80
CA ALA A 296 -5.62 4.60 -4.11
C ALA A 296 -6.16 4.21 -5.50
N ARG A 297 -7.41 4.57 -5.83
CA ARG A 297 -7.98 4.38 -7.17
C ARG A 297 -7.14 5.06 -8.25
N LEU A 298 -6.77 6.33 -8.06
CA LEU A 298 -5.89 7.02 -9.01
C LEU A 298 -4.54 6.32 -9.20
N VAL A 299 -3.97 5.76 -8.13
CA VAL A 299 -2.72 4.99 -8.19
C VAL A 299 -2.91 3.72 -9.00
N PHE A 300 -3.99 2.98 -8.77
CA PHE A 300 -4.30 1.77 -9.55
C PHE A 300 -4.56 2.08 -11.02
N ASP A 301 -5.33 3.13 -11.31
CA ASP A 301 -5.61 3.57 -12.67
C ASP A 301 -4.31 3.97 -13.38
N ALA A 302 -3.47 4.78 -12.72
CA ALA A 302 -2.18 5.17 -13.25
C ALA A 302 -1.21 3.98 -13.42
N ALA A 303 -1.28 2.98 -12.53
CA ALA A 303 -0.49 1.77 -12.63
C ALA A 303 -0.95 0.85 -13.78
N GLY A 304 -2.25 0.86 -14.08
CA GLY A 304 -2.83 0.21 -15.26
C GLY A 304 -2.35 0.86 -16.55
N ASP A 305 -2.39 2.19 -16.62
CA ASP A 305 -1.92 2.99 -17.76
C ASP A 305 -0.43 2.73 -18.07
N THR A 306 0.41 2.64 -17.05
CA THR A 306 1.86 2.44 -17.19
C THR A 306 2.29 0.98 -17.25
N ARG A 307 1.34 0.04 -17.13
CA ARG A 307 1.58 -1.41 -17.06
C ARG A 307 2.63 -1.79 -16.01
N VAL A 308 2.64 -1.10 -14.87
CA VAL A 308 3.60 -1.36 -13.78
C VAL A 308 3.50 -2.82 -13.32
N ALA A 309 2.29 -3.38 -13.23
CA ALA A 309 2.10 -4.77 -12.80
C ALA A 309 2.86 -5.79 -13.67
N SER A 310 2.76 -5.70 -15.00
CA SER A 310 3.48 -6.61 -15.90
C SER A 310 4.99 -6.40 -15.84
N LYS A 311 5.45 -5.14 -15.71
CA LYS A 311 6.87 -4.82 -15.53
C LYS A 311 7.39 -5.37 -14.20
N THR A 312 6.65 -5.21 -13.12
CA THR A 312 6.98 -5.77 -11.80
C THR A 312 7.06 -7.29 -11.86
N LEU A 313 6.10 -7.95 -12.51
CA LEU A 313 6.12 -9.41 -12.66
C LEU A 313 7.35 -9.87 -13.45
N SER A 314 7.72 -9.15 -14.50
CA SER A 314 8.92 -9.46 -15.30
C SER A 314 10.23 -9.32 -14.50
N VAL A 315 10.30 -8.31 -13.63
CA VAL A 315 11.45 -8.08 -12.74
C VAL A 315 11.46 -9.10 -11.62
N ALA A 316 10.31 -9.42 -11.04
CA ALA A 316 10.17 -10.46 -10.02
C ALA A 316 10.57 -11.83 -10.55
N GLY A 317 10.20 -12.18 -11.79
CA GLY A 317 10.65 -13.40 -12.44
C GLY A 317 12.17 -13.44 -12.65
N LEU A 318 12.78 -12.31 -13.03
CA LEU A 318 14.24 -12.21 -13.16
C LEU A 318 14.94 -12.35 -11.80
N ALA A 319 14.44 -11.65 -10.78
CA ALA A 319 14.94 -11.73 -9.41
C ALA A 319 14.80 -13.16 -8.86
N GLY A 320 13.65 -13.79 -9.07
CA GLY A 320 13.40 -15.18 -8.68
C GLY A 320 14.38 -16.17 -9.32
N ARG A 321 14.67 -16.04 -10.62
CA ARG A 321 15.68 -16.89 -11.28
C ARG A 321 17.08 -16.68 -10.70
N LYS A 322 17.46 -15.44 -10.42
CA LYS A 322 18.77 -15.13 -9.80
C LYS A 322 18.86 -15.64 -8.36
N LEU A 323 17.79 -15.49 -7.59
CA LEU A 323 17.70 -16.03 -6.24
C LEU A 323 17.72 -17.56 -6.25
N ALA A 324 17.06 -18.22 -7.21
CA ALA A 324 17.09 -19.68 -7.35
C ALA A 324 18.49 -20.19 -7.72
N ALA A 325 19.19 -19.52 -8.64
CA ALA A 325 20.58 -19.86 -8.96
C ALA A 325 21.51 -19.64 -7.76
N PHE A 326 21.33 -18.55 -7.03
CA PHE A 326 22.07 -18.29 -5.79
C PHE A 326 21.76 -19.33 -4.71
N ASP A 327 20.49 -19.74 -4.60
CA ASP A 327 20.08 -20.77 -3.67
C ASP A 327 20.68 -22.14 -4.00
N GLN A 328 20.72 -22.50 -5.29
CA GLN A 328 21.41 -23.72 -5.75
C GLN A 328 22.90 -23.70 -5.44
N GLN A 329 23.56 -22.54 -5.52
CA GLN A 329 25.00 -22.42 -5.24
C GLN A 329 25.33 -22.41 -3.74
N TYR A 330 24.52 -21.74 -2.91
CA TYR A 330 24.83 -21.50 -1.50
C TYR A 330 23.97 -22.30 -0.51
N GLU A 331 23.01 -23.09 -1.02
CA GLU A 331 22.00 -23.84 -0.27
C GLU A 331 21.30 -22.98 0.80
N VAL A 332 20.94 -21.75 0.46
CA VAL A 332 20.40 -20.77 1.42
C VAL A 332 19.08 -21.27 2.00
N THR A 333 18.16 -21.75 1.16
CA THR A 333 16.87 -22.32 1.54
C THR A 333 17.05 -23.53 2.44
N ARG A 334 18.07 -24.37 2.20
CA ARG A 334 18.37 -25.52 3.09
C ARG A 334 18.90 -25.07 4.45
N LYS A 335 19.69 -23.99 4.50
CA LYS A 335 20.22 -23.43 5.75
C LYS A 335 19.14 -22.69 6.53
N VAL A 336 18.35 -21.83 5.87
CA VAL A 336 17.20 -21.13 6.44
C VAL A 336 16.15 -22.14 6.89
N GLY A 337 15.83 -23.13 6.06
CA GLY A 337 14.91 -24.22 6.39
C GLY A 337 15.36 -24.99 7.63
N ARG A 338 16.65 -25.34 7.74
CA ARG A 338 17.22 -25.95 8.95
C ARG A 338 17.12 -25.03 10.18
N GLY A 339 17.35 -23.73 10.01
CA GLY A 339 17.22 -22.76 11.08
C GLY A 339 15.78 -22.60 11.56
N VAL A 340 14.82 -22.51 10.63
CA VAL A 340 13.39 -22.41 10.91
C VAL A 340 12.88 -23.70 11.54
N SER A 341 13.24 -24.87 11.00
CA SER A 341 12.85 -26.15 11.60
C SER A 341 13.41 -26.32 13.00
N TRP A 342 14.67 -25.94 13.21
CA TRP A 342 15.28 -25.92 14.55
C TRP A 342 14.52 -24.99 15.51
N PHE A 343 14.16 -23.80 15.06
CA PHE A 343 13.41 -22.82 15.87
C PHE A 343 12.00 -23.32 16.21
N VAL A 344 11.27 -23.88 15.24
CA VAL A 344 9.94 -24.48 15.46
C VAL A 344 10.03 -25.67 16.42
N SER A 345 11.01 -26.56 16.23
CA SER A 345 11.25 -27.68 17.15
C SER A 345 11.52 -27.15 18.57
N ARG A 346 12.37 -26.13 18.73
CA ARG A 346 12.68 -25.51 20.02
C ARG A 346 11.42 -24.96 20.72
N MET A 347 10.56 -24.24 19.98
CA MET A 347 9.30 -23.73 20.54
C MET A 347 8.32 -24.83 20.92
N SER A 348 8.26 -25.90 20.12
CA SER A 348 7.38 -27.05 20.40
C SER A 348 7.84 -27.86 21.61
N SER A 349 9.16 -28.06 21.79
CA SER A 349 9.72 -28.77 22.95
C SER A 349 9.46 -28.03 24.27
N SER A 350 9.55 -26.69 24.27
CA SER A 350 9.22 -25.88 25.46
C SER A 350 7.75 -26.01 25.91
N ARG A 351 6.83 -26.41 25.01
CA ARG A 351 5.43 -26.69 25.38
C ARG A 351 5.24 -28.11 25.91
N ALA A 352 6.03 -29.09 25.45
CA ALA A 352 5.92 -30.49 25.86
C ALA A 352 6.51 -30.74 27.27
N GLU A 353 7.45 -29.92 27.73
CA GLU A 353 8.06 -30.04 29.07
C GLU A 353 7.25 -29.35 30.19
N ALA A 354 6.30 -28.48 29.86
CA ALA A 354 5.45 -27.79 30.84
C ALA A 354 4.44 -28.70 31.58
N PRO A 355 3.76 -29.68 30.94
CA PRO A 355 2.83 -30.56 31.64
C PRO A 355 3.52 -31.66 32.48
N SER A 356 4.63 -32.24 32.02
CA SER A 356 5.29 -33.37 32.72
C SER A 356 6.02 -32.95 34.01
N ARG A 357 6.42 -31.67 34.15
CA ARG A 357 6.91 -31.13 35.43
C ARG A 357 5.82 -30.94 36.48
N ARG A 358 4.56 -30.79 36.07
CA ARG A 358 3.42 -30.66 37.00
C ARG A 358 2.99 -32.01 37.56
N GLU A 359 3.21 -33.09 36.82
CA GLU A 359 2.86 -34.46 37.22
C GLU A 359 3.96 -35.15 38.05
N ARG A 360 5.24 -34.79 37.87
CA ARG A 360 6.34 -35.22 38.75
C ARG A 360 6.43 -34.49 40.09
N ARG A 361 5.70 -33.39 40.29
CA ARG A 361 5.39 -32.86 41.63
C ARG A 361 4.13 -33.56 42.15
N GLY A 362 4.24 -34.87 42.37
CA GLY A 362 3.32 -35.59 43.24
C GLY A 362 3.38 -35.02 44.67
N PRO A 363 2.36 -35.28 45.49
CA PRO A 363 2.20 -34.74 46.86
C PRO A 363 3.17 -35.40 47.86
N GLU A 364 4.47 -35.34 47.58
CA GLU A 364 5.51 -36.06 48.32
C GLU A 364 6.28 -35.13 49.26
N ARG A 365 5.57 -34.23 49.96
CA ARG A 365 6.11 -33.42 51.07
C ARG A 365 5.03 -33.11 52.11
N GLU A 366 4.53 -34.13 52.77
CA GLU A 366 3.73 -33.94 54.01
C GLU A 366 4.21 -34.81 55.20
N TRP A 367 5.24 -35.64 55.05
CA TRP A 367 5.63 -36.59 56.12
C TRP A 367 6.91 -36.28 56.92
N ASP A 368 7.66 -35.21 56.64
CA ASP A 368 9.00 -35.00 57.24
C ASP A 368 9.09 -33.90 58.32
N THR A 369 7.99 -33.43 58.91
CA THR A 369 8.03 -32.42 59.99
C THR A 369 8.16 -32.98 61.41
N ALA A 370 8.42 -34.27 61.60
CA ALA A 370 8.49 -34.87 62.93
C ALA A 370 9.80 -35.61 63.24
N ARG A 371 10.95 -34.93 63.17
CA ARG A 371 12.13 -35.33 63.96
C ARG A 371 12.84 -34.11 64.57
N PRO A 372 12.66 -33.87 65.89
CA PRO A 372 13.47 -32.90 66.61
C PRO A 372 14.77 -33.57 67.08
N GLY A 373 15.90 -32.94 66.78
CA GLY A 373 17.12 -33.11 67.56
C GLY A 373 18.19 -34.01 66.96
N SER A 374 19.12 -33.39 66.24
CA SER A 374 20.54 -33.70 66.43
C SER A 374 21.37 -32.49 66.02
N ARG A 375 21.78 -31.72 67.02
CA ARG A 375 22.95 -30.84 66.97
C ARG A 375 24.16 -31.71 66.59
N TYR A 376 24.91 -31.32 65.56
CA TYR A 376 26.37 -31.37 65.62
C TYR A 376 26.98 -30.18 64.87
N PRO A 377 28.15 -29.70 65.31
CA PRO A 377 28.65 -28.37 64.99
C PRO A 377 29.56 -28.36 63.76
N ILE A 378 29.69 -27.14 63.24
CA ILE A 378 30.84 -26.52 62.59
C ILE A 378 32.11 -27.40 62.63
N ASN A 379 32.57 -27.84 61.46
CA ASN A 379 33.97 -28.13 61.23
C ASN A 379 34.45 -27.34 60.01
N SER A 380 35.36 -26.42 60.34
CA SER A 380 36.20 -25.60 59.49
C SER A 380 37.16 -26.43 58.65
N GLY A 381 37.36 -25.97 57.40
CA GLY A 381 38.60 -26.13 56.64
C GLY A 381 38.83 -27.51 56.02
N LEU A 382 38.80 -27.59 54.69
CA LEU A 382 39.91 -28.17 53.93
C LEU A 382 39.76 -27.86 52.43
N ASP A 383 40.88 -27.39 51.89
CA ASP A 383 41.28 -27.31 50.50
C ASP A 383 40.57 -28.23 49.49
N ARG A 384 40.01 -27.64 48.42
CA ARG A 384 39.95 -28.26 47.10
C ARG A 384 40.10 -27.21 45.98
N GLN A 385 41.37 -26.98 45.65
CA GLN A 385 41.98 -26.96 44.32
C GLN A 385 41.02 -26.88 43.10
N PRO A 386 41.23 -25.93 42.16
CA PRO A 386 40.47 -25.87 40.91
C PRO A 386 40.98 -26.93 39.91
N PRO A 387 40.10 -27.57 39.11
CA PRO A 387 40.58 -28.40 38.01
C PRO A 387 41.05 -27.51 36.85
N SER A 388 42.36 -27.50 36.62
CA SER A 388 42.98 -27.21 35.33
C SER A 388 42.46 -28.22 34.30
N ARG A 389 41.78 -27.73 33.27
CA ARG A 389 41.44 -28.53 32.09
C ARG A 389 42.22 -27.98 30.90
N ASP A 390 43.29 -28.69 30.59
CA ASP A 390 44.05 -28.56 29.36
C ASP A 390 43.12 -28.77 28.17
N PHE A 391 42.94 -27.70 27.38
CA PHE A 391 42.28 -27.78 26.10
C PHE A 391 43.35 -28.07 25.05
N VAL A 392 43.48 -29.35 24.69
CA VAL A 392 44.29 -29.80 23.56
C VAL A 392 43.51 -29.53 22.27
N PRO A 393 43.94 -28.61 21.38
CA PRO A 393 43.35 -28.53 20.06
C PRO A 393 43.85 -29.70 19.22
N THR A 394 42.99 -30.69 19.01
CA THR A 394 43.22 -31.72 17.98
C THR A 394 43.16 -31.04 16.61
N ARG A 395 44.34 -30.82 16.04
CA ARG A 395 44.58 -30.44 14.65
C ARG A 395 43.96 -31.52 13.76
N ARG A 396 42.77 -31.24 13.22
CA ARG A 396 42.12 -32.10 12.23
C ARG A 396 42.84 -31.87 10.91
N GLU A 397 43.72 -32.80 10.57
CA GLU A 397 44.34 -32.87 9.25
C GLU A 397 43.25 -33.13 8.20
N THR A 398 43.06 -32.14 7.34
CA THR A 398 42.28 -32.27 6.11
C THR A 398 43.16 -33.01 5.10
N PRO A 399 42.79 -34.20 4.61
CA PRO A 399 43.51 -34.81 3.50
C PRO A 399 43.33 -33.96 2.24
N ALA A 400 44.44 -33.76 1.53
CA ALA A 400 44.48 -33.04 0.26
C ALA A 400 43.52 -33.68 -0.76
N PRO A 401 42.82 -32.89 -1.59
CA PRO A 401 42.03 -33.44 -2.68
C PRO A 401 42.98 -34.00 -3.74
N HIS A 402 42.89 -35.30 -3.95
CA HIS A 402 43.48 -35.98 -5.11
C HIS A 402 42.92 -35.38 -6.40
N ASP A 403 43.83 -35.01 -7.30
CA ASP A 403 43.57 -34.69 -8.69
C ASP A 403 42.85 -35.86 -9.39
N MET A 404 41.54 -35.71 -9.58
CA MET A 404 40.78 -36.54 -10.52
C MET A 404 40.71 -35.80 -11.85
N HIS A 405 41.64 -36.12 -12.74
CA HIS A 405 41.52 -35.86 -14.16
C HIS A 405 40.27 -36.58 -14.71
N MET A 406 39.24 -35.80 -15.06
CA MET A 406 38.15 -36.27 -15.91
C MET A 406 38.49 -35.93 -17.37
N PRO A 407 38.45 -36.89 -18.30
CA PRO A 407 38.67 -36.64 -19.71
C PRO A 407 37.49 -35.88 -20.33
N THR A 408 37.84 -34.80 -21.01
CA THR A 408 37.01 -34.04 -21.94
C THR A 408 36.56 -34.91 -23.12
N SER A 409 35.25 -35.12 -23.27
CA SER A 409 34.62 -35.43 -24.56
C SER A 409 33.10 -35.41 -24.42
N TYR A 410 32.49 -34.25 -24.61
CA TYR A 410 31.09 -34.16 -25.05
C TYR A 410 31.09 -33.46 -26.40
N GLY A 411 30.79 -34.23 -27.45
CA GLY A 411 30.56 -33.73 -28.79
C GLY A 411 29.28 -32.89 -28.86
N PRO A 412 29.14 -32.02 -29.89
CA PRO A 412 27.97 -31.19 -30.05
C PRO A 412 26.73 -32.03 -30.39
N PRO A 413 25.55 -31.73 -29.81
CA PRO A 413 24.30 -32.35 -30.23
C PRO A 413 23.95 -31.91 -31.66
N PRO A 414 23.32 -32.80 -32.46
CA PRO A 414 22.89 -32.48 -33.82
C PRO A 414 21.81 -31.40 -33.82
N SER A 415 21.92 -30.50 -34.78
CA SER A 415 20.95 -29.48 -35.14
C SER A 415 19.61 -30.10 -35.55
N GLU A 416 18.58 -29.90 -34.74
CA GLU A 416 17.17 -30.03 -35.14
C GLU A 416 16.80 -28.86 -36.06
N GLU A 417 17.20 -28.97 -37.33
CA GLU A 417 16.41 -28.43 -38.43
C GLU A 417 15.30 -29.43 -38.74
N ALA A 418 14.05 -28.95 -38.69
CA ALA A 418 12.87 -29.41 -39.44
C ALA A 418 11.66 -29.72 -38.53
N GLU A 419 10.90 -28.67 -38.18
CA GLU A 419 9.44 -28.74 -38.31
C GLU A 419 8.92 -27.41 -38.85
N ARG A 420 8.85 -27.37 -40.18
CA ARG A 420 7.94 -26.50 -40.92
C ARG A 420 6.54 -27.10 -40.81
N GLY A 421 5.57 -26.25 -40.46
CA GLY A 421 4.20 -26.34 -40.96
C GLY A 421 3.25 -27.18 -40.11
N TYR A 422 2.25 -26.52 -39.49
CA TYR A 422 0.88 -26.57 -39.98
C TYR A 422 0.07 -25.46 -39.31
N SER A 423 -0.21 -24.43 -40.09
CA SER A 423 -1.26 -23.46 -39.86
C SER A 423 -2.60 -24.17 -40.06
N SER A 424 -3.40 -24.31 -39.01
CA SER A 424 -4.82 -24.62 -39.12
C SER A 424 -5.62 -23.58 -38.34
N SER A 425 -6.07 -22.56 -39.05
CA SER A 425 -7.16 -21.70 -38.62
C SER A 425 -8.47 -22.49 -38.75
N PRO A 426 -9.34 -22.55 -37.73
CA PRO A 426 -10.71 -23.02 -37.92
C PRO A 426 -11.57 -21.90 -38.57
N PRO A 427 -12.52 -22.27 -39.43
CA PRO A 427 -13.41 -21.33 -40.08
C PRO A 427 -14.46 -20.77 -39.10
N SER A 428 -14.78 -19.51 -39.31
CA SER A 428 -15.93 -18.81 -38.74
C SER A 428 -17.23 -19.38 -39.27
N GLU A 429 -18.16 -19.77 -38.39
CA GLU A 429 -19.60 -19.73 -38.62
C GLU A 429 -20.33 -19.88 -37.28
N TRP A 430 -21.49 -19.20 -37.18
CA TRP A 430 -22.44 -18.99 -36.06
C TRP A 430 -22.19 -17.76 -35.17
#